data_AF-A0A5K1FER7-F1
#
_entry.id   AF-A0A5K1FER7-F1
#
_cell.length_a   1.000
_cell.length_b   1.000
_cell.length_c   1.000
_cell.angle_alpha   90.00
_cell.angle_beta   90.00
_cell.angle_gamma   90.00
#
_symmetry.space_group_name_H-M   'P 1'
#
loop_
_entity.id
_entity.type
_entity.pdbx_description
1 polymer ?
#
loop_
_entity_poly.entity_id
_entity_poly.type
_entity_poly.pdbx_seq_one_letter_code
_entity_poly.pdbx_strand_id
1 'polypeptide(L)'
;AGNYGEPGMGKSILLAGLLFLSCIVNALKVAGQAASSPPTDADLLQVAASLQMYVEELPDMPKINGYSSYNGRLGPANLTIGMFEKKW
;
A
#
# COMPACT_ATOMS: atom_id res chain seq x y z
N ALA A 1 -6.94 -0.90 55.19
CA ALA A 1 -8.19 -0.11 55.25
C ALA A 1 -8.15 0.90 54.11
N GLY A 2 -8.84 0.59 53.00
CA GLY A 2 -8.89 1.45 51.84
C GLY A 2 -9.68 2.70 52.17
N ASN A 3 -8.99 3.84 52.20
CA ASN A 3 -9.60 5.16 52.34
C ASN A 3 -10.28 5.51 51.00
N TYR A 4 -11.47 4.98 50.79
CA TYR A 4 -12.41 5.56 49.82
C TYR A 4 -13.04 6.76 50.52
N GLY A 5 -12.29 7.86 50.56
CA GLY A 5 -12.80 9.15 51.00
C GLY A 5 -13.93 9.56 50.06
N GLU A 6 -15.11 9.81 50.63
CA GLU A 6 -16.27 10.35 49.92
C GLU A 6 -15.83 11.51 49.01
N PRO A 7 -16.05 11.43 47.69
CA PRO A 7 -15.76 12.54 46.81
C PRO A 7 -16.77 13.64 47.14
N GLY A 8 -16.29 14.69 47.81
CA GLY A 8 -17.10 15.86 48.13
C GLY A 8 -17.91 16.28 46.90
N MET A 9 -19.24 16.28 47.05
CA MET A 9 -20.26 16.38 46.00
C MET A 9 -19.95 17.42 44.90
N GLY A 10 -19.29 18.53 45.24
CA GLY A 10 -18.83 19.54 44.29
C GLY A 10 -17.80 19.06 43.25
N LYS A 11 -16.85 18.17 43.61
CA LYS A 11 -15.86 17.61 42.67
C LYS A 11 -16.51 16.64 41.68
N SER A 12 -17.47 15.86 42.16
CA SER A 12 -18.27 14.92 41.35
C SER A 12 -19.11 15.66 40.30
N ILE A 13 -19.69 16.82 40.67
CA ILE A 13 -20.45 17.68 39.76
C ILE A 13 -19.53 18.30 38.69
N LEU A 14 -18.33 18.76 39.07
CA LEU A 14 -17.36 19.32 38.12
C LEU A 14 -16.86 18.27 37.11
N LEU A 15 -16.56 17.05 37.59
CA LEU A 15 -16.16 15.93 36.72
C LEU A 15 -17.28 15.54 35.75
N ALA A 16 -18.52 15.47 36.22
CA ALA A 16 -19.68 15.18 35.37
C ALA A 16 -19.88 16.25 34.28
N GLY A 17 -19.71 17.53 34.63
CA GLY A 17 -19.77 18.63 33.66
C GLY A 17 -18.67 18.56 32.60
N LEU A 18 -17.44 18.23 32.99
CA LEU A 18 -16.31 18.05 32.06
C LEU A 18 -16.53 16.86 31.12
N LEU A 19 -17.05 15.74 31.63
CA LEU A 19 -17.39 14.58 30.81
C LEU A 19 -18.51 14.90 29.81
N PHE A 20 -19.54 15.63 30.25
CA PHE A 20 -20.62 16.07 29.36
C PHE A 20 -20.10 16.97 28.25
N LEU A 21 -19.26 17.94 28.57
CA LEU A 21 -18.67 18.85 27.60
C LEU A 21 -17.79 18.09 26.58
N SER A 22 -16.97 17.14 27.06
CA SER A 22 -16.15 16.27 26.20
C SER A 22 -17.00 15.43 25.25
N CYS A 23 -18.09 14.81 25.76
CA CYS A 23 -19.03 14.06 24.94
C CYS A 23 -19.66 14.92 23.84
N ILE A 24 -20.08 16.14 24.17
CA ILE A 24 -20.67 17.08 23.22
C ILE A 24 -19.65 17.43 22.11
N VAL A 25 -18.42 17.76 22.48
CA VAL A 25 -17.36 18.07 21.51
C VAL A 25 -17.07 16.89 20.58
N ASN A 26 -17.03 15.67 21.09
CA ASN A 26 -16.80 14.49 20.27
C ASN A 26 -18.00 14.15 19.37
N ALA A 27 -19.23 14.33 19.85
CA ALA A 27 -20.43 14.16 19.05
C ALA A 27 -20.49 15.17 17.89
N LEU A 28 -20.11 16.43 18.13
CA LEU A 28 -20.02 17.47 17.10
C LEU A 28 -18.96 17.15 16.03
N LYS A 29 -17.81 16.59 16.43
CA LYS A 29 -16.75 16.16 15.50
C LYS A 29 -17.20 14.99 14.60
N VAL A 30 -18.01 14.08 15.12
CA VAL A 30 -18.57 12.96 14.35
C VAL A 30 -19.68 13.44 13.41
N ALA A 31 -20.54 14.35 13.85
CA ALA A 31 -21.60 14.91 13.01
C ALA A 31 -21.06 15.77 11.85
N GLY A 32 -19.90 16.40 12.02
CA GLY A 32 -19.21 17.18 10.99
C GLY A 32 -18.40 16.34 9.98
N GLN A 33 -18.28 15.02 10.19
CA GLN A 33 -17.68 14.15 9.17
C GLN A 33 -18.68 13.95 8.04
N ALA A 34 -18.58 14.82 7.03
CA ALA A 34 -19.22 14.61 5.76
C ALA A 34 -18.78 13.25 5.21
N ALA A 35 -19.73 12.40 4.86
CA ALA A 35 -19.44 11.18 4.11
C ALA A 35 -18.71 11.60 2.84
N SER A 36 -17.46 11.14 2.67
CA SER A 36 -16.69 11.40 1.46
C SER A 36 -17.48 10.90 0.25
N SER A 37 -17.69 11.76 -0.74
CA SER A 37 -18.28 11.35 -2.01
C SER A 37 -17.46 10.21 -2.62
N PRO A 38 -18.10 9.29 -3.37
CA PRO A 38 -17.37 8.28 -4.12
C PRO A 38 -16.29 8.94 -4.98
N PRO A 39 -15.08 8.35 -5.07
CA PRO A 39 -14.03 8.89 -5.93
C PRO A 39 -14.49 8.92 -7.38
N THR A 40 -14.17 10.01 -8.07
CA THR A 40 -14.42 10.19 -9.49
C THR A 40 -13.31 9.55 -10.32
N ASP A 41 -13.53 9.36 -11.62
CA ASP A 41 -12.50 8.84 -12.53
C ASP A 41 -11.23 9.72 -12.54
N ALA A 42 -11.39 11.04 -12.35
CA ALA A 42 -10.27 11.97 -12.23
C ALA A 42 -9.44 11.70 -10.97
N ASP A 43 -10.10 11.43 -9.84
CA ASP A 43 -9.44 11.08 -8.57
C ASP A 43 -8.67 9.76 -8.71
N LEU A 44 -9.27 8.76 -9.36
CA LEU A 44 -8.63 7.47 -9.62
C LEU A 44 -7.41 7.61 -10.53
N LEU A 45 -7.50 8.45 -11.57
CA LEU A 45 -6.39 8.72 -12.47
C LEU A 45 -5.23 9.42 -11.74
N GLN A 46 -5.56 10.39 -10.87
CA GLN A 46 -4.57 11.09 -10.05
C GLN A 46 -3.84 10.13 -9.11
N VAL A 47 -4.57 9.21 -8.46
CA VAL A 47 -3.98 8.17 -7.60
C VAL A 47 -3.10 7.22 -8.40
N ALA A 48 -3.58 6.74 -9.55
CA ALA A 48 -2.82 5.85 -10.41
C ALA A 48 -1.51 6.50 -10.92
N ALA A 49 -1.55 7.78 -11.27
CA ALA A 49 -0.36 8.53 -11.68
C ALA A 49 0.63 8.78 -10.52
N SER A 50 0.13 8.82 -9.27
CA SER A 50 0.97 9.00 -8.08
C SER A 50 1.67 7.72 -7.62
N LEU A 51 1.23 6.56 -8.10
CA LEU A 51 1.78 5.27 -7.69
C LEU A 51 3.16 5.07 -8.33
N GLN A 52 4.19 4.90 -7.49
CA GLN A 52 5.50 4.47 -7.95
C GLN A 52 5.40 3.02 -8.46
N MET A 53 5.62 2.83 -9.76
CA MET A 53 5.72 1.50 -10.33
C MET A 53 7.07 0.90 -9.94
N TYR A 54 7.04 -0.12 -9.09
CA TYR A 54 8.19 -0.98 -8.84
C TYR A 54 8.38 -1.87 -10.08
N VAL A 55 9.06 -1.34 -11.09
CA VAL A 55 9.53 -2.12 -12.22
C VAL A 55 10.93 -2.61 -11.84
N GLU A 56 11.07 -3.91 -11.59
CA GLU A 56 12.39 -4.53 -11.50
C GLU A 56 13.14 -4.30 -12.81
N GLU A 57 14.44 -4.09 -12.73
CA GLU A 57 15.28 -3.95 -13.92
C GLU A 57 15.09 -5.18 -14.82
N LEU A 58 14.78 -4.94 -16.10
CA LEU A 58 14.69 -6.03 -17.06
C LEU A 58 16.04 -6.75 -17.10
N PRO A 59 16.07 -8.09 -16.98
CA PRO A 59 17.32 -8.82 -17.09
C PRO A 59 17.92 -8.63 -18.47
N ASP A 60 19.24 -8.69 -18.57
CA ASP A 60 19.94 -8.66 -19.84
C ASP A 60 19.47 -9.82 -20.73
N MET A 61 18.80 -9.47 -21.83
CA MET A 61 18.30 -10.45 -22.79
C MET A 61 19.47 -11.10 -23.53
N PRO A 62 19.61 -12.45 -23.50
CA PRO A 62 20.68 -13.12 -24.23
C PRO A 62 20.50 -12.92 -25.73
N LYS A 63 21.57 -12.49 -26.40
CA LYS A 63 21.61 -12.37 -27.86
C LYS A 63 21.98 -13.71 -28.48
N ILE A 64 21.22 -14.14 -29.49
CA ILE A 64 21.44 -15.40 -30.20
C ILE A 64 21.76 -15.12 -31.66
N ASN A 65 22.82 -15.75 -32.19
CA ASN A 65 23.16 -15.69 -33.60
C ASN A 65 22.39 -16.76 -34.37
N GLY A 66 21.59 -16.35 -35.36
CA GLY A 66 20.84 -17.27 -36.22
C GLY A 66 21.70 -17.99 -37.28
N TYR A 67 22.99 -17.68 -37.34
CA TYR A 67 23.93 -18.23 -38.29
C TYR A 67 25.25 -18.61 -37.61
N SER A 68 25.93 -19.61 -38.15
CA SER A 68 27.28 -20.01 -37.76
C SER A 68 28.22 -20.01 -38.97
N SER A 69 29.51 -19.79 -38.74
CA SER A 69 30.53 -19.91 -39.78
C SER A 69 31.16 -21.30 -39.72
N TYR A 70 31.06 -22.04 -40.82
CA TYR A 70 31.77 -23.30 -41.01
C TYR A 70 32.63 -23.19 -42.26
N ASN A 71 33.95 -23.36 -42.13
CA ASN A 71 34.92 -23.23 -43.23
C ASN A 71 34.79 -21.90 -44.02
N GLY A 72 34.55 -20.79 -43.32
CA GLY A 72 34.45 -19.45 -43.93
C GLY A 72 33.12 -19.19 -44.66
N ARG A 73 32.17 -20.12 -44.63
CA ARG A 73 30.83 -19.96 -45.20
C ARG A 73 29.80 -19.79 -44.08
N LEU A 74 28.89 -18.83 -44.25
CA LEU A 74 27.75 -18.63 -43.35
C LEU A 74 26.69 -19.70 -43.64
N GLY A 75 26.26 -20.39 -42.59
CA GLY A 75 25.16 -21.36 -42.64
C GLY A 75 24.16 -21.15 -41.50
N PRO A 76 22.95 -21.72 -41.60
CA PRO A 76 21.95 -21.64 -40.54
C PRO A 76 22.47 -22.32 -39.26
N ALA A 77 22.28 -21.67 -38.11
CA ALA A 77 22.61 -22.27 -36.82
C ALA A 77 21.43 -23.14 -36.32
N ASN A 78 21.72 -24.35 -35.83
CA ASN A 78 20.75 -25.16 -35.11
C ASN A 78 20.75 -24.73 -33.63
N LEU A 79 19.62 -24.20 -33.15
CA LEU A 79 19.47 -23.69 -31.80
C LEU A 79 18.61 -24.63 -30.97
N THR A 80 19.22 -25.30 -29.99
CA THR A 80 18.50 -26.07 -28.98
C THR A 80 18.19 -25.18 -27.78
N ILE A 81 16.95 -24.67 -27.70
CA ILE A 81 16.49 -23.91 -26.53
C ILE A 81 15.94 -24.90 -25.50
N GLY A 82 16.56 -24.92 -24.32
CA GLY A 82 16.12 -25.76 -23.21
C GLY A 82 16.89 -27.07 -23.10
N MET A 83 18.00 -27.03 -22.36
CA MET A 83 18.47 -28.18 -21.58
C MET A 83 18.95 -27.64 -20.24
N PHE A 84 18.06 -27.67 -19.25
CA PHE A 84 18.47 -27.56 -17.86
C PHE A 84 17.81 -28.71 -17.11
N GLU A 85 18.61 -29.71 -16.76
CA GLU A 85 18.17 -30.73 -15.82
C GLU A 85 17.99 -30.02 -14.47
N LYS A 86 16.75 -29.68 -14.16
CA LYS A 86 16.41 -28.96 -12.94
C LYS A 86 16.39 -29.98 -11.81
N LYS A 87 17.42 -29.96 -10.94
CA LYS A 87 17.38 -30.64 -9.66
C LYS A 87 16.64 -29.73 -8.69
N TRP A 88 15.35 -29.97 -8.54
CA TRP A 88 14.58 -29.49 -7.38
C TRP A 88 15.06 -30.23 -6.13
#